data_AF-A0A1D6JN44-F1
#
_entry.id   AF-A0A1D6JN44-F1
#
_cell.length_a   1.000
_cell.length_b   1.000
_cell.length_c   1.000
_cell.angle_alpha   90.00
_cell.angle_beta   90.00
_cell.angle_gamma   90.00
#
_symmetry.space_group_name_H-M   'P 1'
#
loop_
_entity.id
_entity.type
_entity.pdbx_description
1 polymer ?
#
loop_
_entity_poly.entity_id
_entity_poly.type
_entity_poly.pdbx_seq_one_letter_code
_entity_poly.pdbx_strand_id
1 'polypeptide(L)'
;MMAMAARRRPGSSMTTSSTISGFATEHKFMSADVIRKAFQATEEGFLSLVSKEWSLKPQIASVGSCCLVGVICAGTLYVANVGDSRAVLGRLVKATGEVVAMQLSSEHNACYEEVRQELQSSHPDDPHIVVLKHNVWRVKGLIQVDKNMYSGSDC
;
A
#
# COMPACT_ATOMS: atom_id res chain seq x y z
N MET A 1 -20.11 7.34 0.21
CA MET A 1 -18.72 6.93 -0.09
C MET A 1 -18.04 6.70 1.25
N MET A 2 -17.84 5.45 1.68
CA MET A 2 -17.14 5.06 2.92
C MET A 2 -16.58 3.64 2.68
N ALA A 3 -15.42 3.21 3.18
CA ALA A 3 -14.49 3.76 4.17
C ALA A 3 -13.04 3.63 3.68
N MET A 4 -12.22 4.64 3.96
CA MET A 4 -10.77 4.65 3.67
C MET A 4 -10.00 4.47 4.97
N ALA A 5 -9.10 3.48 5.02
CA ALA A 5 -8.04 3.41 6.03
C ALA A 5 -6.73 3.90 5.41
N ALA A 6 -6.68 5.15 4.95
CA ALA A 6 -5.42 5.80 4.64
C ALA A 6 -4.90 6.49 5.90
N ARG A 7 -3.76 6.03 6.44
CA ARG A 7 -3.10 6.78 7.52
C ARG A 7 -2.67 8.14 6.97
N ARG A 8 -3.16 9.22 7.57
CA ARG A 8 -2.72 10.58 7.27
C ARG A 8 -1.28 10.75 7.75
N ARG A 9 -0.35 11.11 6.85
CA ARG A 9 1.01 11.48 7.26
C ARG A 9 1.01 12.89 7.86
N PRO A 10 1.73 13.13 8.97
CA PRO A 10 1.92 14.48 9.49
C PRO A 10 2.61 15.36 8.43
N GLY A 11 1.99 16.48 8.05
CA GLY A 11 2.60 17.48 7.15
C GLY A 11 2.23 17.39 5.67
N SER A 12 1.45 16.42 5.20
CA SER A 12 0.95 16.37 3.81
C SER A 12 -0.50 16.87 3.71
N SER A 13 -0.76 17.76 2.75
CA SER A 13 -2.13 18.23 2.43
C SER A 13 -2.92 17.20 1.59
N MET A 14 -2.22 16.36 0.82
CA MET A 14 -2.83 15.30 0.00
C MET A 14 -2.91 13.98 0.76
N THR A 15 -4.09 13.37 0.70
CA THR A 15 -4.34 11.99 1.13
C THR A 15 -4.79 11.18 -0.07
N THR A 16 -4.54 9.86 -0.09
CA THR A 16 -5.05 8.97 -1.14
C THR A 16 -6.57 9.11 -1.29
N SER A 17 -7.30 9.39 -0.20
CA SER A 17 -8.76 9.61 -0.22
C SER A 17 -9.18 10.81 -1.04
N SER A 18 -8.56 11.96 -0.80
CA SER A 18 -8.88 13.18 -1.54
C SER A 18 -8.58 13.01 -3.03
N THR A 19 -7.49 12.32 -3.34
CA THR A 19 -7.06 12.11 -4.72
C THR A 19 -8.00 11.16 -5.48
N ILE A 20 -8.48 10.08 -4.84
CA ILE A 20 -9.47 9.16 -5.44
C ILE A 20 -10.78 9.90 -5.74
N SER A 21 -11.29 10.69 -4.79
CA SER A 21 -12.51 11.46 -5.00
C SER A 21 -12.36 12.49 -6.13
N GLY A 22 -11.20 13.13 -6.23
CA GLY A 22 -10.87 14.06 -7.32
C GLY A 22 -10.92 13.38 -8.69
N PHE A 23 -10.13 12.32 -8.88
CA PHE A 23 -10.09 11.61 -10.17
C PHE A 23 -11.42 10.94 -10.53
N ALA A 24 -12.15 10.40 -9.55
CA ALA A 24 -13.48 9.83 -9.80
C ALA A 24 -14.48 10.87 -10.31
N THR A 25 -14.38 12.10 -9.81
CA THR A 25 -15.23 13.22 -10.26
C THR A 25 -14.85 13.66 -11.67
N GLU A 26 -13.55 13.79 -11.95
CA GLU A 26 -13.03 14.14 -13.28
C GLU A 26 -13.43 13.10 -14.34
N HIS A 27 -13.26 11.82 -14.03
CA HIS A 27 -13.58 10.72 -14.93
C HIS A 27 -15.07 10.37 -14.96
N LYS A 28 -15.89 10.89 -14.02
CA LYS A 28 -17.32 10.59 -13.83
C LYS A 28 -17.67 9.12 -13.52
N PHE A 29 -16.68 8.26 -13.32
CA PHE A 29 -16.87 6.88 -12.89
C PHE A 29 -15.68 6.39 -12.06
N MET A 30 -15.89 5.33 -11.28
CA MET A 30 -14.84 4.65 -10.54
C MET A 30 -14.26 3.50 -11.36
N SER A 31 -12.94 3.38 -11.37
CA SER A 31 -12.23 2.27 -12.02
C SER A 31 -10.91 1.98 -11.32
N ALA A 32 -10.30 0.84 -11.66
CA ALA A 32 -8.96 0.51 -11.19
C ALA A 32 -7.93 1.58 -11.58
N ASP A 33 -8.08 2.20 -12.76
CA ASP A 33 -7.15 3.24 -13.23
C ASP A 33 -7.32 4.56 -12.49
N VAL A 34 -8.54 4.93 -12.09
CA VAL A 34 -8.78 6.07 -11.19
C VAL A 34 -8.04 5.88 -9.86
N ILE A 35 -8.12 4.66 -9.30
CA ILE A 35 -7.43 4.33 -8.05
C ILE A 35 -5.92 4.35 -8.25
N ARG A 36 -5.41 3.78 -9.35
CA ARG A 36 -3.98 3.76 -9.70
C ARG A 36 -3.40 5.18 -9.82
N LYS A 37 -4.08 6.05 -10.58
CA LYS A 37 -3.71 7.47 -10.71
C LYS A 37 -3.72 8.19 -9.38
N ALA A 38 -4.67 7.88 -8.51
CA ALA A 38 -4.73 8.47 -7.18
C ALA A 38 -3.56 8.07 -6.28
N PHE A 39 -3.13 6.80 -6.34
CA PHE A 39 -1.91 6.34 -5.66
C PHE A 39 -0.67 7.04 -6.23
N GLN A 40 -0.52 7.08 -7.55
CA GLN A 40 0.60 7.74 -8.24
C GLN A 40 0.70 9.22 -7.85
N ALA A 41 -0.37 9.99 -7.98
CA ALA A 41 -0.36 11.41 -7.64
C ALA A 41 -0.12 11.66 -6.14
N THR A 42 -0.54 10.74 -5.26
CA THR A 42 -0.25 10.85 -3.82
C THR A 42 1.24 10.59 -3.54
N GLU A 43 1.84 9.61 -4.21
CA GLU A 43 3.26 9.29 -4.11
C GLU A 43 4.13 10.42 -4.68
N GLU A 44 3.81 10.92 -5.88
CA GLU A 44 4.49 12.06 -6.52
C GLU A 44 4.43 13.32 -5.64
N GLY A 45 3.27 13.59 -5.03
CA GLY A 45 3.11 14.68 -4.08
C GLY A 45 4.02 14.54 -2.86
N PHE A 46 4.20 13.32 -2.35
CA PHE A 46 5.11 13.04 -1.25
C PHE A 46 6.58 13.16 -1.66
N LEU A 47 6.97 12.60 -2.81
CA LEU A 47 8.32 12.73 -3.37
C LEU A 47 8.72 14.19 -3.60
N SER A 48 7.78 15.01 -4.09
CA SER A 48 8.00 16.46 -4.24
C SER A 48 8.27 17.14 -2.90
N LEU A 49 7.56 16.74 -1.85
CA LEU A 49 7.76 17.25 -0.49
C LEU A 49 9.14 16.85 0.06
N VAL A 50 9.52 15.58 -0.08
CA VAL A 50 10.85 15.10 0.35
C VAL A 50 11.95 15.87 -0.36
N SER A 51 11.86 16.00 -1.69
CA SER A 51 12.88 16.69 -2.50
C SER A 51 13.10 18.14 -2.07
N LYS A 52 12.06 18.82 -1.58
CA LYS A 52 12.14 20.22 -1.11
C LYS A 52 12.65 20.35 0.32
N GLU A 53 12.26 19.43 1.21
CA GLU A 53 12.45 19.58 2.65
C GLU A 53 13.60 18.74 3.21
N TRP A 54 14.11 17.73 2.50
CA TRP A 54 15.05 16.75 3.07
C TRP A 54 16.33 17.38 3.62
N SER A 55 16.86 18.44 3.00
CA SER A 55 18.04 19.16 3.50
C SER A 55 17.83 19.80 4.88
N LEU A 56 16.59 20.19 5.18
CA LEU A 56 16.21 20.80 6.46
C LEU A 56 15.66 19.77 7.45
N LYS A 57 15.04 18.70 6.93
CA LYS A 57 14.31 17.66 7.67
C LYS A 57 14.62 16.28 7.10
N PRO A 58 15.86 15.77 7.24
CA PRO A 58 16.30 14.54 6.58
C PRO A 58 15.48 13.31 6.98
N GLN A 59 14.86 13.31 8.17
CA GLN A 59 13.95 12.27 8.62
C GLN A 59 12.75 12.05 7.68
N ILE A 60 12.37 13.02 6.85
CA ILE A 60 11.27 12.85 5.90
C ILE A 60 11.60 11.84 4.78
N ALA A 61 12.90 11.60 4.51
CA ALA A 61 13.34 10.62 3.52
C ALA A 61 13.29 9.17 4.05
N SER A 62 13.09 8.97 5.36
CA SER A 62 13.03 7.63 5.98
C SER A 62 11.63 7.20 6.39
N VAL A 63 10.59 8.02 6.14
CA VAL A 63 9.21 7.69 6.51
C VAL A 63 8.45 7.05 5.35
N GLY A 64 7.91 5.86 5.59
CA GLY A 64 6.99 5.18 4.67
C GLY A 64 5.70 4.77 5.34
N SER A 65 4.75 4.29 4.54
CA SER A 65 3.47 3.79 5.07
C SER A 65 2.83 2.78 4.14
N CYS A 66 2.31 1.70 4.71
CA CYS A 66 1.36 0.85 4.02
C CYS A 66 0.06 1.63 3.73
N CYS A 67 -0.59 1.33 2.61
CA CYS A 67 -1.85 1.93 2.23
C CYS A 67 -2.82 0.85 1.72
N LEU A 68 -3.96 0.73 2.40
CA LEU A 68 -5.06 -0.13 2.01
C LEU A 68 -6.30 0.72 1.78
N VAL A 69 -6.90 0.57 0.60
CA VAL A 69 -8.08 1.32 0.17
C VAL A 69 -9.18 0.35 -0.22
N GLY A 70 -10.38 0.59 0.32
CA GLY A 70 -11.64 0.01 -0.14
C GLY A 70 -12.55 1.09 -0.71
N VAL A 71 -13.04 0.90 -1.93
CA VAL A 71 -14.01 1.81 -2.56
C VAL A 71 -15.24 1.03 -2.97
N ILE A 72 -16.41 1.41 -2.47
CA ILE A 72 -17.69 0.87 -2.93
C ILE A 72 -18.35 1.90 -3.84
N CYS A 73 -18.58 1.52 -5.10
CA CYS A 73 -19.22 2.36 -6.11
C CYS A 73 -20.14 1.51 -6.99
N ALA A 74 -21.41 1.92 -7.14
CA ALA A 74 -22.41 1.25 -7.97
C ALA A 74 -22.48 -0.28 -7.76
N GLY A 75 -22.47 -0.72 -6.50
CA GLY A 75 -22.53 -2.15 -6.14
C GLY A 75 -21.21 -2.93 -6.33
N THR A 76 -20.16 -2.28 -6.82
CA THR A 76 -18.82 -2.87 -6.99
C THR A 76 -17.89 -2.43 -5.86
N LEU A 77 -17.18 -3.39 -5.27
CA LEU A 77 -16.11 -3.14 -4.30
C LEU A 77 -14.75 -3.22 -5.01
N TYR A 78 -13.99 -2.15 -4.93
CA TYR A 78 -12.59 -2.09 -5.35
C TYR A 78 -11.69 -2.14 -4.12
N VAL A 79 -10.65 -2.96 -4.17
CA VAL A 79 -9.62 -3.04 -3.13
C VAL A 79 -8.26 -2.79 -3.76
N ALA A 80 -7.48 -1.87 -3.19
CA ALA A 80 -6.11 -1.61 -3.58
C ALA A 80 -5.22 -1.63 -2.34
N ASN A 81 -4.16 -2.43 -2.38
CA ASN A 81 -3.23 -2.60 -1.27
C ASN A 81 -1.79 -2.35 -1.72
N VAL A 82 -1.04 -1.62 -0.92
CA VAL A 82 0.42 -1.45 -1.02
C VAL A 82 0.97 -1.58 0.39
N GLY A 83 1.51 -2.75 0.72
CA GLY A 83 2.01 -3.09 2.05
C GLY A 83 1.43 -4.37 2.63
N ASP A 84 1.65 -4.57 3.91
CA ASP A 84 1.23 -5.75 4.66
C ASP A 84 -0.13 -5.60 5.37
N SER A 85 -0.90 -4.58 5.00
CA SER A 85 -2.30 -4.46 5.43
C SER A 85 -3.19 -5.46 4.69
N ARG A 86 -4.27 -5.92 5.34
CA ARG A 86 -5.18 -6.94 4.77
C ARG A 86 -6.63 -6.50 4.76
N ALA A 87 -7.29 -6.66 3.61
CA ALA A 87 -8.74 -6.58 3.48
C ALA A 87 -9.36 -7.98 3.57
N VAL A 88 -10.40 -8.12 4.39
CA VAL A 88 -11.16 -9.38 4.56
C VAL A 88 -12.66 -9.06 4.49
N LEU A 89 -13.38 -9.82 3.67
CA LEU A 89 -14.83 -9.76 3.52
C LEU A 89 -15.48 -10.90 4.31
N GLY A 90 -16.37 -10.55 5.24
CA GLY A 90 -17.27 -11.52 5.86
C GLY A 90 -18.46 -11.82 4.95
N ARG A 91 -18.62 -13.08 4.54
CA ARG A 91 -19.74 -13.55 3.72
C ARG A 91 -20.66 -14.45 4.53
N LEU A 92 -21.90 -14.01 4.74
CA LEU A 92 -22.94 -14.83 5.37
C LEU A 92 -23.42 -15.94 4.42
N VAL A 93 -23.26 -17.19 4.83
CA VAL A 93 -23.78 -18.38 4.15
C VAL A 93 -25.24 -18.58 4.59
N LYS A 94 -26.18 -18.11 3.78
CA LYS A 94 -27.62 -18.12 4.12
C LYS A 94 -28.17 -19.49 4.51
N ALA A 95 -27.61 -20.58 3.96
CA ALA A 95 -28.06 -21.94 4.24
C ALA A 95 -27.70 -22.43 5.65
N THR A 96 -26.55 -22.00 6.20
CA THR A 96 -26.04 -22.46 7.50
C THR A 96 -26.09 -21.38 8.58
N GLY A 97 -26.22 -20.11 8.18
CA GLY A 97 -26.12 -18.96 9.09
C GLY A 97 -24.68 -18.59 9.45
N GLU A 98 -23.68 -19.30 8.91
CA GLU A 98 -22.27 -19.08 9.21
C GLU A 98 -21.69 -17.90 8.43
N VAL A 99 -20.66 -17.26 8.98
CA VAL A 99 -19.90 -16.20 8.29
C VAL A 99 -18.53 -16.75 7.89
N VAL A 100 -18.26 -16.77 6.58
CA VAL A 100 -16.96 -17.15 6.03
C VAL A 100 -16.12 -15.90 5.80
N ALA A 101 -14.87 -15.92 6.26
CA ALA A 101 -13.90 -14.86 5.99
C ALA A 101 -13.21 -15.09 4.65
N MET A 102 -13.31 -14.12 3.73
CA MET A 102 -12.67 -14.15 2.42
C MET A 102 -11.63 -13.03 2.33
N GLN A 103 -10.36 -13.39 2.16
CA GLN A 103 -9.31 -12.40 1.93
C GLN A 103 -9.47 -11.75 0.55
N LEU A 104 -9.38 -10.42 0.50
CA LEU A 104 -9.56 -9.62 -0.72
C LEU A 104 -8.26 -8.98 -1.24
N SER A 105 -7.16 -9.06 -0.49
CA SER A 105 -5.89 -8.44 -0.85
C SER A 105 -4.72 -9.39 -0.57
N SER A 106 -3.74 -9.43 -1.48
CA SER A 106 -2.42 -9.99 -1.17
C SER A 106 -1.65 -9.05 -0.24
N GLU A 107 -0.75 -9.59 0.56
CA GLU A 107 0.13 -8.83 1.46
C GLU A 107 1.54 -8.77 0.92
N HIS A 108 2.16 -7.62 1.12
CA HIS A 108 3.55 -7.35 0.76
C HIS A 108 4.39 -7.41 2.04
N ASN A 109 4.75 -8.64 2.45
CA ASN A 109 5.56 -8.91 3.63
C ASN A 109 6.53 -10.08 3.40
N ALA A 110 7.81 -9.89 3.72
CA ALA A 110 8.88 -10.88 3.60
C ALA A 110 8.69 -12.12 4.50
N CYS A 111 7.70 -12.14 5.40
CA CYS A 111 7.30 -13.36 6.08
C CYS A 111 6.72 -14.41 5.12
N TYR A 112 6.16 -13.99 3.99
CA TYR A 112 5.65 -14.87 2.95
C TYR A 112 6.78 -15.29 2.00
N GLU A 113 6.82 -16.57 1.65
CA GLU A 113 7.85 -17.11 0.75
C GLU A 113 7.75 -16.54 -0.66
N GLU A 114 6.54 -16.40 -1.19
CA GLU A 114 6.29 -15.85 -2.53
C GLU A 114 6.89 -14.44 -2.68
N VAL A 115 6.74 -13.59 -1.65
CA VAL A 115 7.32 -12.25 -1.61
C VAL A 115 8.85 -12.30 -1.59
N ARG A 116 9.44 -13.24 -0.84
CA ARG A 116 10.91 -13.42 -0.80
C ARG A 116 11.45 -13.86 -2.16
N GLN A 117 10.76 -14.76 -2.83
CA GLN A 117 11.13 -15.23 -4.17
C GLN A 117 11.00 -14.11 -5.22
N GLU A 118 9.94 -13.30 -5.16
CA GLU A 118 9.77 -12.12 -6.03
C GLU A 118 10.93 -11.13 -5.84
N LEU A 119 11.24 -10.77 -4.59
CA LEU A 119 12.35 -9.86 -4.24
C LEU A 119 13.71 -10.36 -4.75
N GLN A 120 14.01 -11.64 -4.56
CA GLN A 120 15.27 -12.24 -5.02
C GLN A 120 15.36 -12.28 -6.54
N SER A 121 14.24 -12.55 -7.22
CA SER A 121 14.19 -12.61 -8.68
C SER A 121 14.34 -11.23 -9.33
N SER A 122 13.79 -10.17 -8.70
CA SER A 122 13.92 -8.80 -9.19
C SER A 122 15.28 -8.16 -8.84
N HIS A 123 16.02 -8.72 -7.87
CA HIS A 123 17.32 -8.22 -7.42
C HIS A 123 18.39 -9.32 -7.44
N PRO A 124 18.75 -9.87 -8.61
CA PRO A 124 19.70 -10.98 -8.71
C PRO A 124 21.11 -10.63 -8.20
N ASP A 125 21.48 -9.35 -8.25
CA ASP A 125 22.80 -8.86 -7.85
C ASP A 125 22.88 -8.40 -6.38
N ASP A 126 21.75 -8.41 -5.65
CA ASP A 126 21.71 -8.05 -4.22
C ASP A 126 21.49 -9.29 -3.34
N PRO A 127 22.56 -9.97 -2.90
CA PRO A 127 22.44 -11.15 -2.03
C PRO A 127 21.85 -10.81 -0.64
N HIS A 128 21.75 -9.52 -0.29
CA HIS A 128 21.20 -9.05 0.98
C HIS A 128 19.79 -8.49 0.84
N ILE A 129 19.13 -8.67 -0.31
CA ILE A 129 17.76 -8.16 -0.52
C ILE A 129 16.77 -8.70 0.52
N VAL A 130 16.94 -9.97 0.92
CA VAL A 130 16.13 -10.65 1.95
C VAL A 130 17.06 -11.25 3.00
N VAL A 131 16.95 -10.78 4.25
CA VAL A 131 17.80 -11.21 5.37
C VAL A 131 16.95 -11.72 6.53
N LEU A 132 17.30 -12.88 7.07
CA LEU A 132 16.74 -13.37 8.34
C LEU A 132 17.48 -12.71 9.51
N LYS A 133 16.80 -11.85 10.27
CA LYS A 133 17.37 -11.15 11.42
C LYS A 133 16.46 -11.27 12.63
N HIS A 134 17.00 -11.77 13.74
CA HIS A 134 16.23 -12.05 14.96
C HIS A 134 14.99 -12.91 14.70
N ASN A 135 15.13 -13.98 13.92
CA ASN A 135 14.04 -14.90 13.50
C ASN A 135 12.90 -14.25 12.71
N VAL A 136 13.14 -13.08 12.11
CA VAL A 136 12.18 -12.38 11.25
C VAL A 136 12.83 -12.06 9.91
N TRP A 137 12.16 -12.42 8.81
CA TRP A 137 12.59 -12.08 7.46
C TRP A 137 12.39 -10.59 7.21
N ARG A 138 13.43 -9.92 6.72
CA ARG A 138 13.45 -8.47 6.49
C ARG A 138 14.04 -8.15 5.12
N VAL A 139 13.44 -7.17 4.46
CA VAL A 139 13.97 -6.52 3.26
C VAL A 139 15.17 -5.67 3.66
N LYS A 140 16.34 -5.98 3.07
CA LYS A 140 17.64 -5.36 3.39
C LYS A 140 18.00 -5.32 4.88
N GLY A 141 17.41 -6.21 5.68
CA GLY A 141 17.58 -6.22 7.15
C GLY A 141 16.86 -5.09 7.91
N LEU A 142 16.05 -4.27 7.25
CA LEU A 142 15.41 -3.07 7.81
C LEU A 142 13.96 -3.31 8.18
N ILE A 143 13.10 -3.57 7.20
CA ILE A 143 11.64 -3.67 7.35
C ILE A 143 11.16 -5.02 6.85
N GLN A 144 9.93 -5.42 7.21
CA GLN A 144 9.34 -6.66 6.67
C GLN A 144 8.57 -6.42 5.37
N VAL A 145 8.21 -5.18 5.07
CA VAL A 145 7.34 -4.82 3.94
C VAL A 145 8.18 -4.58 2.70
N ASP A 146 7.88 -5.23 1.58
CA ASP A 146 8.54 -5.04 0.28
C ASP A 146 7.97 -3.87 -0.53
N LYS A 147 6.67 -3.57 -0.37
CA LYS A 147 6.01 -2.46 -1.08
C LYS A 147 5.30 -1.55 -0.10
N ASN A 148 5.62 -0.27 -0.09
CA ASN A 148 4.93 0.72 0.71
C ASN A 148 4.79 2.02 -0.09
N MET A 149 3.89 2.92 0.31
CA MET A 149 3.93 4.29 -0.21
C MET A 149 5.19 4.93 0.38
N TYR A 150 6.03 5.49 -0.47
CA TYR A 150 7.41 5.91 -0.25
C TYR A 150 8.22 5.15 0.81
N SER A 151 9.23 4.41 0.38
CA SER A 151 10.49 4.31 1.10
C SER A 151 11.57 4.68 0.11
N GLY A 152 12.39 5.71 0.41
CA GLY A 152 13.46 6.25 -0.45
C GLY A 152 14.61 5.28 -0.80
N SER A 153 14.33 3.99 -0.66
CA SER A 153 15.07 2.84 -1.07
C SER A 153 14.13 2.06 -1.98
N ASP A 154 14.11 2.37 -3.29
CA ASP A 154 13.60 1.43 -4.27
C ASP A 154 14.44 0.15 -4.11
N CYS A 155 13.80 -0.88 -3.57
CA CYS A 155 14.27 -2.25 -3.38
C CYS A 155 13.15 -3.18 -3.83
#